data_AF-A0A3G8GSU4-F1
#
_entry.id   AF-A0A3G8GSU4-F1
#
_cell.length_a   1.000
_cell.length_b   1.000
_cell.length_c   1.000
_cell.angle_alpha   90.00
_cell.angle_beta   90.00
_cell.angle_gamma   90.00
#
_symmetry.space_group_name_H-M   'P 1'
#
loop_
_entity.id
_entity.type
_entity.pdbx_description
1 polymer ?
#
loop_
_entity_poly.entity_id
_entity_poly.type
_entity_poly.pdbx_seq_one_letter_code
_entity_poly.pdbx_strand_id
1 'polypeptide(L)'
;MKNVYKYFFRGLITILPLALTLYLLYVCVAWMEALALAVLRPFVGGFYFPGMGLILGVLGIVAVGMLVSKHRVRRLLSYVEWPFTSIPVVKSIYSSLKSFADYFTPSTSQGGQQVVILRMPGQEFELVGLVTRRSTAGLPEGFLPGERVAVYLPMGYMIGGYTVFVPLSWVTPIDMTVEEAMRSSLIAWMARTPQAAPAPRQE
;
A
#
# COMPACT_ATOMS: atom_id res chain seq x y z
N MET A 1 19.72 37.10 -13.88
CA MET A 1 19.75 35.63 -14.11
C MET A 1 19.20 34.78 -12.96
N LYS A 2 19.41 35.14 -11.67
CA LYS A 2 18.91 34.35 -10.51
C LYS A 2 17.38 34.16 -10.42
N ASN A 3 16.58 35.00 -11.09
CA ASN A 3 15.11 34.94 -11.02
C ASN A 3 14.48 34.00 -12.07
N VAL A 4 15.08 33.88 -13.26
CA VAL A 4 14.58 32.98 -14.32
C VAL A 4 14.68 31.52 -13.88
N TYR A 5 15.80 31.14 -13.25
CA TYR A 5 15.98 29.81 -12.64
C TYR A 5 14.89 29.51 -11.60
N LYS A 6 14.57 30.46 -10.71
CA LYS A 6 13.51 30.27 -9.70
C LYS A 6 12.15 30.00 -10.33
N TYR A 7 11.78 30.75 -11.38
CA TYR A 7 10.52 30.53 -12.10
C TYR A 7 10.50 29.18 -12.83
N PHE A 8 11.61 28.79 -13.48
CA PHE A 8 11.75 27.49 -14.11
C PHE A 8 11.59 26.34 -13.11
N PHE A 9 12.32 26.35 -12.00
CA PHE A 9 12.23 25.29 -10.98
C PHE A 9 10.87 25.26 -10.29
N ARG A 10 10.24 26.41 -10.06
CA ARG A 10 8.87 26.46 -9.51
C ARG A 10 7.86 25.84 -10.48
N GLY A 11 7.93 26.18 -11.77
CA GLY A 11 7.09 25.57 -12.81
C GLY A 11 7.34 24.07 -12.94
N LEU A 12 8.61 23.65 -12.96
CA LEU A 12 9.03 22.26 -13.02
C LEU A 12 8.48 21.46 -11.83
N ILE A 13 8.70 21.90 -10.60
CA ILE A 13 8.22 21.20 -9.39
C ILE A 13 6.67 21.13 -9.35
N THR A 14 5.99 22.13 -9.91
CA THR A 14 4.52 22.15 -9.97
C THR A 14 3.98 21.13 -10.98
N ILE A 15 4.60 21.02 -12.16
CA ILE A 15 4.15 20.15 -13.25
C ILE A 15 4.67 18.72 -13.08
N LEU A 16 5.82 18.53 -12.42
CA LEU A 16 6.52 17.26 -12.29
C LEU A 16 5.63 16.13 -11.74
N PRO A 17 4.84 16.30 -10.65
CA PRO A 17 3.98 15.24 -10.15
C PRO A 17 2.94 14.82 -11.19
N LEU A 18 2.29 15.79 -11.85
CA LEU A 18 1.27 15.53 -12.86
C LEU A 18 1.86 14.83 -14.09
N ALA A 19 2.98 15.34 -14.60
CA ALA A 19 3.67 14.75 -15.75
C ALA A 19 4.15 13.32 -15.44
N LEU A 20 4.68 13.09 -14.24
CA LEU A 20 5.10 11.76 -13.80
C LEU A 20 3.91 10.80 -13.70
N THR A 21 2.78 11.23 -13.11
CA THR A 21 1.56 10.41 -13.05
C THR A 21 1.06 10.04 -14.46
N LEU A 22 0.97 11.01 -15.38
CA LEU A 22 0.55 10.76 -16.76
C LEU A 22 1.52 9.82 -17.50
N TYR A 23 2.82 10.00 -17.31
CA TYR A 23 3.84 9.12 -17.88
C TYR A 23 3.71 7.69 -17.37
N LEU A 24 3.53 7.49 -16.06
CA LEU A 24 3.34 6.16 -15.47
C LEU A 24 2.06 5.49 -15.98
N LEU A 25 0.95 6.25 -16.10
CA LEU A 25 -0.28 5.73 -16.69
C LEU A 25 -0.09 5.32 -18.15
N TYR A 26 0.60 6.15 -18.94
CA TYR A 26 0.92 5.82 -20.33
C TYR A 26 1.75 4.53 -20.43
N VAL A 27 2.80 4.39 -19.62
CA VAL A 27 3.62 3.17 -19.58
C VAL A 27 2.77 1.96 -19.20
N CYS A 28 1.95 2.06 -18.14
CA CYS A 28 1.07 0.98 -17.72
C CYS A 28 0.13 0.52 -18.86
N VAL A 29 -0.56 1.47 -19.51
CA VAL A 29 -1.48 1.18 -20.61
C VAL A 29 -0.73 0.59 -21.81
N ALA A 30 0.42 1.14 -22.19
CA ALA A 30 1.22 0.63 -23.30
C ALA A 30 1.70 -0.82 -23.05
N TRP A 31 2.04 -1.15 -21.80
CA TRP A 31 2.42 -2.51 -21.43
C TRP A 31 1.24 -3.48 -21.47
N MET A 32 0.07 -3.08 -20.95
CA MET A 32 -1.15 -3.87 -21.06
C MET A 32 -1.53 -4.10 -22.53
N GLU A 33 -1.43 -3.08 -23.37
CA GLU A 33 -1.71 -3.14 -24.80
C GLU A 33 -0.74 -4.07 -25.53
N ALA A 34 0.56 -4.00 -25.23
CA ALA A 34 1.56 -4.88 -25.81
C ALA A 34 1.32 -6.35 -25.43
N LEU A 35 1.00 -6.61 -24.16
CA LEU A 35 0.68 -7.96 -23.67
C LEU A 35 -0.61 -8.48 -24.32
N ALA A 36 -1.65 -7.65 -24.37
CA ALA A 36 -2.92 -7.99 -24.98
C ALA A 36 -2.76 -8.26 -26.48
N LEU A 37 -1.99 -7.45 -27.20
CA LEU A 37 -1.67 -7.70 -28.60
C LEU A 37 -0.94 -9.04 -28.77
N ALA A 38 0.04 -9.35 -27.92
CA ALA A 38 0.75 -10.63 -27.98
C ALA A 38 -0.18 -11.84 -27.77
N VAL A 39 -1.15 -11.72 -26.85
CA VAL A 39 -2.09 -12.81 -26.51
C VAL A 39 -3.28 -12.89 -27.47
N LEU A 40 -3.89 -11.77 -27.86
CA LEU A 40 -5.12 -11.72 -28.65
C LEU A 40 -4.88 -11.74 -30.16
N ARG A 41 -3.77 -11.16 -30.67
CA ARG A 41 -3.50 -11.09 -32.12
C ARG A 41 -3.60 -12.45 -32.83
N PRO A 42 -3.17 -13.58 -32.25
CA PRO A 42 -3.35 -14.90 -32.86
C PRO A 42 -4.82 -15.34 -32.99
N PHE A 43 -5.70 -14.86 -32.11
CA PHE A 43 -7.12 -15.28 -32.06
C PHE A 43 -8.07 -14.30 -32.75
N VAL A 44 -7.77 -13.00 -32.69
CA VAL A 44 -8.67 -11.90 -33.09
C VAL A 44 -8.25 -11.26 -34.42
N GLY A 45 -7.01 -11.49 -34.87
CA GLY A 45 -6.53 -10.98 -36.16
C GLY A 45 -6.63 -9.46 -36.27
N GLY A 46 -7.26 -8.96 -37.34
CA GLY A 46 -7.41 -7.52 -37.64
C GLY A 46 -8.48 -6.79 -36.84
N PHE A 47 -9.26 -7.47 -35.98
CA PHE A 47 -10.29 -6.85 -35.13
C PHE A 47 -9.72 -6.20 -33.85
N TYR A 48 -8.39 -6.07 -33.75
CA TYR A 48 -7.73 -5.46 -32.61
C TYR A 48 -7.82 -3.93 -32.68
N PHE A 49 -8.55 -3.32 -31.76
CA PHE A 49 -8.66 -1.86 -31.63
C PHE A 49 -7.79 -1.34 -30.48
N PRO A 50 -7.12 -0.18 -30.64
CA PRO A 50 -6.38 0.45 -29.56
C PRO A 50 -7.27 0.65 -28.31
N GLY A 51 -6.80 0.16 -27.16
CA GLY A 51 -7.52 0.23 -25.88
C GLY A 51 -8.19 -1.08 -25.47
N MET A 52 -8.24 -2.08 -26.36
CA MET A 52 -8.68 -3.44 -26.00
C MET A 52 -7.77 -4.07 -24.94
N GLY A 53 -6.49 -3.71 -24.88
CA GLY A 53 -5.58 -4.26 -23.89
C GLY A 53 -5.85 -3.80 -22.47
N LEU A 54 -6.34 -2.57 -22.28
CA LEU A 54 -6.81 -2.11 -20.98
C LEU A 54 -8.00 -2.95 -20.50
N ILE A 55 -9.00 -3.15 -21.36
CA ILE A 55 -10.20 -3.95 -21.05
C ILE A 55 -9.78 -5.40 -20.75
N LEU A 56 -8.96 -6.00 -21.61
CA LEU A 56 -8.49 -7.38 -21.43
C LEU A 56 -7.71 -7.52 -20.12
N GLY A 57 -6.82 -6.59 -19.81
CA GLY A 57 -6.02 -6.67 -18.59
C GLY A 57 -6.87 -6.51 -17.32
N VAL A 58 -7.86 -5.60 -17.31
CA VAL A 58 -8.82 -5.49 -16.21
C VAL A 58 -9.63 -6.78 -16.05
N LEU A 59 -10.20 -7.30 -17.14
CA LEU A 59 -10.95 -8.56 -17.13
C LEU A 59 -10.07 -9.74 -16.71
N GLY A 60 -8.80 -9.75 -17.14
CA GLY A 60 -7.81 -10.76 -16.76
C GLY A 60 -7.50 -10.74 -15.28
N ILE A 61 -7.28 -9.57 -14.69
CA ILE A 61 -7.06 -9.40 -13.24
C ILE A 61 -8.29 -9.88 -12.46
N VAL A 62 -9.49 -9.48 -12.88
CA VAL A 62 -10.75 -9.91 -12.25
C VAL A 62 -10.93 -11.43 -12.37
N ALA A 63 -10.67 -12.00 -13.56
CA ALA A 63 -10.74 -13.44 -13.79
C ALA A 63 -9.75 -14.23 -12.92
N VAL A 64 -8.50 -13.76 -12.80
CA VAL A 64 -7.50 -14.34 -11.91
C VAL A 64 -7.98 -14.26 -10.46
N GLY A 65 -8.46 -13.11 -10.00
CA GLY A 65 -9.02 -12.95 -8.65
C GLY A 65 -10.18 -13.90 -8.37
N MET A 66 -11.12 -14.04 -9.31
CA MET A 66 -12.21 -15.01 -9.22
C MET A 66 -11.72 -16.45 -9.19
N LEU A 67 -10.68 -16.80 -9.96
CA LEU A 67 -10.10 -18.14 -9.94
C LEU A 67 -9.44 -18.42 -8.58
N VAL A 68 -8.61 -17.50 -8.07
CA VAL A 68 -7.91 -17.63 -6.77
C VAL A 68 -8.87 -17.71 -5.58
N SER A 69 -10.12 -17.25 -5.72
CA SER A 69 -11.15 -17.44 -4.68
C SER A 69 -11.50 -18.92 -4.45
N LYS A 70 -11.24 -19.81 -5.42
CA LYS A 70 -11.55 -21.25 -5.33
C LYS A 70 -10.42 -22.00 -4.65
N HIS A 71 -10.76 -22.83 -3.65
CA HIS A 71 -9.77 -23.62 -2.87
C HIS A 71 -8.83 -24.48 -3.75
N ARG A 72 -9.36 -25.07 -4.83
CA ARG A 72 -8.56 -25.87 -5.79
C ARG A 72 -7.47 -25.05 -6.49
N VAL A 73 -7.79 -23.80 -6.86
CA VAL A 73 -6.85 -22.91 -7.56
C VAL A 73 -5.78 -22.43 -6.60
N ARG A 74 -6.11 -22.12 -5.34
CA ARG A 74 -5.11 -21.78 -4.31
C ARG A 74 -4.09 -22.89 -4.11
N ARG A 75 -4.54 -24.15 -4.09
CA ARG A 75 -3.64 -25.31 -4.02
C ARG A 75 -2.76 -25.41 -5.26
N LEU A 76 -3.33 -25.23 -6.46
CA LEU A 76 -2.53 -25.25 -7.70
C LEU A 76 -1.46 -24.15 -7.70
N LEU A 77 -1.82 -22.93 -7.28
CA LEU A 77 -0.90 -21.81 -7.14
C LEU A 77 0.27 -22.15 -6.21
N SER A 78 0.04 -22.84 -5.10
CA SER A 78 1.13 -23.23 -4.19
C SER A 78 2.20 -24.09 -4.86
N TYR A 79 1.85 -24.89 -5.88
CA TYR A 79 2.83 -25.63 -6.68
C TYR A 79 3.59 -24.75 -7.67
N VAL A 80 2.93 -23.73 -8.22
CA VAL A 80 3.56 -22.74 -9.11
C VAL A 80 4.50 -21.82 -8.32
N GLU A 81 4.17 -21.52 -7.07
CA GLU A 81 5.00 -20.73 -6.15
C GLU A 81 6.21 -21.52 -5.63
N TRP A 82 6.14 -22.86 -5.65
CA TRP A 82 7.16 -23.72 -5.04
C TRP A 82 8.60 -23.43 -5.50
N PRO A 83 8.91 -23.26 -6.80
CA PRO A 83 10.27 -22.93 -7.26
C PRO A 83 10.78 -21.60 -6.69
N PHE A 84 9.89 -20.60 -6.60
CA PHE A 84 10.22 -19.27 -6.06
C PHE A 84 10.47 -19.32 -4.56
N THR A 85 9.78 -20.19 -3.83
CA THR A 85 9.99 -20.39 -2.39
C THR A 85 11.14 -21.32 -2.03
N SER A 86 11.73 -22.03 -3.00
CA SER A 86 12.79 -23.00 -2.77
C SER A 86 14.20 -22.43 -2.94
N ILE A 87 14.37 -21.39 -3.75
CA ILE A 87 15.67 -20.74 -3.98
C ILE A 87 15.89 -19.66 -2.90
N PRO A 88 16.93 -19.72 -2.05
CA PRO A 88 17.07 -18.86 -0.87
C PRO A 88 16.92 -17.35 -1.12
N VAL A 89 17.55 -16.84 -2.18
CA VAL A 89 17.49 -15.41 -2.54
C VAL A 89 16.12 -15.02 -3.09
N VAL A 90 15.58 -15.83 -4.00
CA VAL A 90 14.27 -15.60 -4.63
C VAL A 90 13.15 -15.69 -3.61
N LYS A 91 13.24 -16.63 -2.66
CA LYS A 91 12.29 -16.82 -1.58
C LYS A 91 12.14 -15.55 -0.75
N SER A 92 13.24 -14.93 -0.35
CA SER A 92 13.21 -13.71 0.46
C SER A 92 12.45 -12.58 -0.25
N ILE A 93 12.76 -12.36 -1.53
CA ILE A 93 12.11 -11.32 -2.35
C ILE A 93 10.63 -11.64 -2.57
N TYR A 94 10.33 -12.88 -2.99
CA TYR A 94 8.97 -13.31 -3.28
C TYR A 94 8.08 -13.30 -2.05
N SER A 95 8.54 -13.85 -0.91
CA SER A 95 7.79 -13.84 0.34
C SER A 95 7.58 -12.43 0.88
N SER A 96 8.53 -11.51 0.70
CA SER A 96 8.36 -10.10 1.09
C SER A 96 7.29 -9.42 0.25
N LEU A 97 7.33 -9.60 -1.08
CA LEU A 97 6.33 -9.04 -1.99
C LEU A 97 4.94 -9.64 -1.76
N LYS A 98 4.86 -10.95 -1.51
CA LYS A 98 3.61 -11.64 -1.18
C LYS A 98 3.03 -11.13 0.14
N SER A 99 3.85 -11.00 1.18
CA SER A 99 3.41 -10.45 2.48
C SER A 99 2.89 -9.01 2.33
N PHE A 100 3.54 -8.20 1.49
CA PHE A 100 3.09 -6.86 1.16
C PHE A 100 1.76 -6.87 0.39
N ALA A 101 1.57 -7.78 -0.57
CA ALA A 101 0.29 -7.92 -1.28
C ALA A 101 -0.84 -8.43 -0.35
N ASP A 102 -0.54 -9.39 0.52
CA ASP A 102 -1.48 -9.92 1.52
C ASP A 102 -1.93 -8.82 2.50
N TYR A 103 -1.06 -7.85 2.80
CA TYR A 103 -1.40 -6.67 3.62
C TYR A 103 -2.56 -5.85 3.02
N PHE A 104 -2.64 -5.72 1.70
CA PHE A 104 -3.72 -4.98 1.04
C PHE A 104 -4.93 -5.85 0.66
N THR A 105 -4.88 -7.16 0.92
CA THR A 105 -6.00 -8.06 0.63
C THR A 105 -7.11 -7.85 1.67
N PRO A 106 -8.36 -7.53 1.27
CA PRO A 106 -9.47 -7.39 2.21
C PRO A 106 -9.67 -8.68 3.00
N SER A 107 -9.39 -8.66 4.30
CA SER A 107 -9.60 -9.82 5.16
C SER A 107 -11.08 -9.89 5.60
N THR A 108 -11.79 -10.94 5.18
CA THR A 108 -13.15 -11.24 5.65
C THR A 108 -13.16 -11.71 7.12
N SER A 109 -12.01 -12.01 7.71
CA SER A 109 -11.87 -12.44 9.11
C SER A 109 -11.54 -11.27 10.04
N GLN A 110 -12.54 -10.79 10.79
CA GLN A 110 -12.56 -9.99 12.05
C GLN A 110 -11.27 -9.35 12.65
N GLY A 111 -10.30 -8.93 11.86
CA GLY A 111 -9.02 -8.42 12.33
C GLY A 111 -8.39 -7.46 11.35
N GLY A 112 -9.21 -6.61 10.72
CA GLY A 112 -8.75 -5.55 9.85
C GLY A 112 -7.65 -4.73 10.52
N GLN A 113 -6.64 -4.35 9.74
CA GLN A 113 -5.62 -3.41 10.17
C GLN A 113 -6.33 -2.14 10.63
N GLN A 114 -6.11 -1.79 11.89
CA GLN A 114 -6.81 -0.70 12.54
C GLN A 114 -5.79 0.34 12.95
N VAL A 115 -6.05 1.60 12.55
CA VAL A 115 -5.23 2.72 13.00
C VAL A 115 -5.52 2.96 14.47
N VAL A 116 -4.46 3.05 15.26
CA VAL A 116 -4.53 3.23 16.71
C VAL A 116 -3.58 4.31 17.17
N ILE A 117 -3.95 4.92 18.28
CA ILE A 117 -3.05 5.70 19.13
C ILE A 117 -2.46 4.76 20.16
N LEU A 118 -1.13 4.67 20.19
CA LEU A 118 -0.37 4.00 21.24
C LEU A 118 0.04 5.02 22.30
N ARG A 119 -0.41 4.80 23.53
CA ARG A 119 -0.05 5.56 24.74
C ARG A 119 0.65 4.65 25.73
N MET A 120 1.91 4.94 26.01
CA MET A 120 2.65 4.24 27.06
C MET A 120 2.29 4.84 28.43
N PRO A 121 1.93 4.03 29.44
CA PRO A 121 1.66 4.52 30.77
C PRO A 121 2.84 5.32 31.33
N GLY A 122 2.57 6.51 31.87
CA GLY A 122 3.59 7.39 32.42
C GLY A 122 4.35 8.23 31.39
N GLN A 123 3.95 8.22 30.12
CA GLN A 123 4.50 9.08 29.06
C GLN A 123 3.45 10.09 28.59
N GLU A 124 3.84 11.35 28.42
CA GLU A 124 2.99 12.42 27.87
C GLU A 124 3.17 12.57 26.35
N PHE A 125 3.36 11.46 25.64
CA PHE A 125 3.41 11.46 24.18
C PHE A 125 2.62 10.28 23.61
N GLU A 126 2.22 10.44 22.36
CA GLU A 126 1.38 9.49 21.63
C GLU A 126 2.05 9.11 20.33
N LEU A 127 1.84 7.86 19.92
CA LEU A 127 2.34 7.34 18.66
C LEU A 127 1.16 6.88 17.81
N VAL A 128 1.09 7.30 16.55
CA VAL A 128 0.12 6.75 15.61
C VAL A 128 0.69 5.49 15.01
N GLY A 129 -0.05 4.38 15.09
CA GLY A 129 0.36 3.09 14.59
C GLY A 129 -0.77 2.29 14.00
N LEU A 130 -0.43 1.11 13.49
CA LEU A 130 -1.37 0.19 12.87
C LEU A 130 -1.31 -1.14 13.58
N VAL A 131 -2.44 -1.61 14.08
CA VAL A 131 -2.53 -2.97 14.63
C VAL A 131 -2.42 -3.95 13.48
N THR A 132 -1.27 -4.63 13.39
CA THR A 132 -1.01 -5.66 12.37
C THR A 132 -1.38 -7.05 12.88
N ARG A 133 -1.47 -7.23 14.20
CA ARG A 133 -1.89 -8.49 14.82
C ARG A 133 -2.51 -8.27 16.21
N ARG A 134 -3.58 -9.01 16.51
CA ARG A 134 -4.35 -8.87 17.76
C ARG A 134 -3.92 -9.79 18.91
N SER A 135 -3.00 -10.72 18.70
CA SER A 135 -2.59 -11.71 19.72
C SER A 135 -1.11 -12.07 19.59
N THR A 136 -0.46 -12.61 20.62
CA THR A 136 0.89 -13.20 20.55
C THR A 136 0.95 -14.66 20.14
N ALA A 137 -0.21 -15.31 19.95
CA ALA A 137 -0.30 -16.71 19.54
C ALA A 137 0.47 -17.00 18.24
N GLY A 138 1.26 -18.08 18.24
CA GLY A 138 2.03 -18.53 17.08
C GLY A 138 3.39 -17.82 16.88
N LEU A 139 3.81 -16.95 17.80
CA LEU A 139 5.19 -16.45 17.83
C LEU A 139 6.18 -17.44 18.46
N PRO A 140 7.47 -17.34 18.11
CA PRO A 140 8.54 -17.98 18.87
C PRO A 140 8.50 -17.61 20.36
N GLU A 141 9.10 -18.43 21.21
CA GLU A 141 9.24 -18.14 22.63
C GLU A 141 10.10 -16.88 22.87
N GLY A 142 9.86 -16.19 24.00
CA GLY A 142 10.61 -14.98 24.41
C GLY A 142 9.80 -13.67 24.39
N PHE A 143 8.58 -13.67 23.83
CA PHE A 143 7.68 -12.52 23.96
C PHE A 143 7.05 -12.47 25.36
N LEU A 144 6.82 -11.25 25.87
CA LEU A 144 6.18 -11.07 27.15
C LEU A 144 4.75 -11.66 27.16
N PRO A 145 4.33 -12.30 28.27
CA PRO A 145 3.00 -12.88 28.39
C PRO A 145 1.89 -11.82 28.47
N GLY A 146 0.64 -12.27 28.37
CA GLY A 146 -0.57 -11.45 28.51
C GLY A 146 -1.23 -11.10 27.17
N GLU A 147 -2.34 -10.35 27.25
CA GLU A 147 -3.07 -9.87 26.08
C GLU A 147 -2.30 -8.72 25.41
N ARG A 148 -1.62 -9.05 24.31
CA ARG A 148 -0.73 -8.13 23.61
C ARG A 148 -1.02 -8.10 22.12
N VAL A 149 -0.87 -6.90 21.56
CA VAL A 149 -1.05 -6.62 20.13
C VAL A 149 0.27 -6.20 19.50
N ALA A 150 0.43 -6.50 18.21
CA ALA A 150 1.51 -5.98 17.39
C ALA A 150 1.08 -4.65 16.78
N VAL A 151 1.80 -3.58 17.08
CA VAL A 151 1.58 -2.24 16.52
C VAL A 151 2.77 -1.89 15.64
N TYR A 152 2.52 -1.66 14.36
CA TYR A 152 3.49 -1.11 13.43
C TYR A 152 3.49 0.41 13.52
N LEU A 153 4.67 0.98 13.75
CA LEU A 153 4.95 2.40 13.88
C LEU A 153 5.70 2.86 12.62
N PRO A 154 5.01 3.50 11.66
CA PRO A 154 5.64 3.96 10.42
C PRO A 154 6.65 5.09 10.68
N MET A 155 7.73 5.12 9.92
CA MET A 155 8.66 6.26 9.89
C MET A 155 8.48 7.09 8.61
N GLY A 156 8.62 8.41 8.72
CA GLY A 156 8.56 9.30 7.56
C GLY A 156 9.70 9.06 6.56
N TYR A 157 9.44 9.30 5.28
CA TYR A 157 10.41 9.21 4.17
C TYR A 157 11.07 7.83 3.92
N MET A 158 10.67 6.77 4.61
CA MET A 158 11.10 5.40 4.32
C MET A 158 9.88 4.45 4.32
N ILE A 159 9.90 3.44 3.46
CA ILE A 159 9.00 2.28 3.59
C ILE A 159 9.59 1.40 4.70
N GLY A 160 9.45 1.84 5.95
CA GLY A 160 10.10 1.25 7.12
C GLY A 160 9.45 1.73 8.42
N GLY A 161 9.72 1.02 9.51
CA GLY A 161 9.12 1.32 10.80
C GLY A 161 9.48 0.29 11.87
N TYR A 162 9.06 0.56 13.10
CA TYR A 162 9.21 -0.38 14.21
C TYR A 162 7.92 -1.18 14.39
N THR A 163 8.05 -2.46 14.71
CA THR A 163 6.92 -3.24 15.24
C THR A 163 7.12 -3.43 16.72
N VAL A 164 6.18 -2.96 17.52
CA VAL A 164 6.20 -3.09 18.98
C VAL A 164 5.08 -4.00 19.45
N PHE A 165 5.36 -4.81 20.48
CA PHE A 165 4.38 -5.66 21.13
C PHE A 165 3.97 -5.05 22.45
N VAL A 166 2.75 -4.55 22.55
CA VAL A 166 2.27 -3.75 23.68
C VAL A 166 1.00 -4.38 24.27
N PRO A 167 0.70 -4.17 25.55
CA PRO A 167 -0.60 -4.54 26.13
C PRO A 167 -1.76 -3.93 25.33
N LEU A 168 -2.85 -4.68 25.17
CA LEU A 168 -4.04 -4.17 24.47
C LEU A 168 -4.60 -2.88 25.10
N SER A 169 -4.43 -2.71 26.42
CA SER A 169 -4.87 -1.51 27.14
C SER A 169 -4.12 -0.23 26.78
N TRP A 170 -2.99 -0.31 26.07
CA TRP A 170 -2.19 0.85 25.68
C TRP A 170 -2.60 1.44 24.32
N VAL A 171 -3.50 0.75 23.62
CA VAL A 171 -3.91 1.14 22.27
C VAL A 171 -5.36 1.59 22.25
N THR A 172 -5.60 2.74 21.61
CA THR A 172 -6.94 3.28 21.40
C THR A 172 -7.20 3.41 19.91
N PRO A 173 -8.21 2.71 19.36
CA PRO A 173 -8.69 2.94 18.00
C PRO A 173 -9.00 4.39 17.67
N ILE A 174 -8.67 4.80 16.45
CA ILE A 174 -9.12 6.08 15.90
C ILE A 174 -9.82 5.88 14.55
N ASP A 175 -10.75 6.78 14.25
CA ASP A 175 -11.45 6.81 12.96
C ASP A 175 -10.56 7.47 11.90
N MET A 176 -9.67 6.66 11.35
CA MET A 176 -8.75 7.05 10.30
C MET A 176 -8.46 5.84 9.42
N THR A 177 -8.43 6.04 8.11
CA THR A 177 -8.06 4.96 7.20
C THR A 177 -6.57 4.66 7.29
N VAL A 178 -6.19 3.41 7.03
CA VAL A 178 -4.78 2.99 6.92
C VAL A 178 -4.03 3.85 5.89
N GLU A 179 -4.67 4.16 4.76
CA GLU A 179 -4.11 5.01 3.72
C GLU A 179 -3.80 6.42 4.22
N GLU A 180 -4.74 7.05 4.93
CA GLU A 180 -4.53 8.37 5.51
C GLU A 180 -3.40 8.37 6.53
N ALA A 181 -3.35 7.37 7.41
CA ALA A 181 -2.31 7.25 8.44
C ALA A 181 -0.92 7.09 7.81
N MET A 182 -0.80 6.29 6.74
CA MET A 182 0.44 6.13 5.97
C MET A 182 0.86 7.42 5.28
N ARG A 183 -0.07 8.06 4.55
CA ARG A 183 0.20 9.32 3.86
C ARG A 183 0.63 10.43 4.81
N SER A 184 -0.03 10.56 5.96
CA SER A 184 0.32 11.55 6.98
C SER A 184 1.68 11.27 7.60
N SER A 185 1.99 10.00 7.88
CA SER A 185 3.29 9.59 8.43
C SER A 185 4.45 9.89 7.48
N LEU A 186 4.26 9.77 6.16
CA LEU A 186 5.30 10.09 5.16
C LEU A 186 5.78 11.55 5.24
N ILE A 187 4.88 12.47 5.56
CA ILE A 187 5.17 13.91 5.68
C ILE A 187 5.31 14.35 7.15
N ALA A 188 5.62 13.42 8.06
CA ALA A 188 5.77 13.69 9.49
C ALA A 188 4.56 14.44 10.10
N TRP A 189 3.35 14.13 9.61
CA TRP A 189 2.11 14.76 10.06
C TRP A 189 2.11 16.30 9.96
N MET A 190 2.91 16.87 9.06
CA MET A 190 2.92 18.32 8.81
C MET A 190 1.52 18.83 8.49
N ALA A 191 1.08 19.84 9.25
CA ALA A 191 -0.20 20.49 9.04
C ALA A 191 -0.27 21.04 7.61
N ARG A 192 -1.40 20.80 6.93
CA ARG A 192 -1.70 21.52 5.69
C ARG A 192 -1.94 22.97 6.09
N THR A 193 -1.23 23.92 5.48
CA THR A 193 -1.46 25.35 5.73
C THR A 193 -2.95 25.64 5.59
N PRO A 194 -3.63 26.16 6.62
CA PRO A 194 -5.02 26.56 6.50
C PRO A 194 -5.13 27.55 5.35
N GLN A 195 -5.99 27.29 4.38
CA GLN A 195 -6.36 28.29 3.38
C GLN A 195 -6.90 29.47 4.16
N ALA A 196 -6.22 30.62 4.11
CA ALA A 196 -6.58 31.80 4.90
C ALA A 196 -8.07 32.09 4.68
N ALA A 197 -8.85 32.01 5.76
CA ALA A 197 -10.27 32.35 5.71
C ALA A 197 -10.40 33.76 5.12
N PRO A 198 -11.31 33.99 4.15
CA PRO A 198 -11.48 35.30 3.56
C PRO A 198 -11.77 36.29 4.70
N ALA A 199 -10.98 37.37 4.76
CA ALA A 199 -11.15 38.40 5.78
C ALA A 199 -12.62 38.87 5.78
N PRO A 200 -13.25 39.04 6.96
CA PRO A 200 -14.60 39.57 7.02
C PRO A 200 -14.60 40.92 6.30
N ARG A 201 -15.51 41.08 5.32
CA ARG A 201 -15.73 42.38 4.68
C ARG A 201 -16.08 43.34 5.79
N GLN A 202 -15.27 44.37 5.96
CA GLN A 202 -15.68 45.54 6.72
C GLN A 202 -16.78 46.21 5.88
N GLU A 203 -18.01 46.14 6.38
CA GLU A 203 -19.12 46.97 5.92
C GLU A 203 -18.96 48.40 6.44
#